data_AF-A0A3B8X3M7-F1
#
_entry.id   AF-A0A3B8X3M7-F1
#
_cell.length_a   1.000
_cell.length_b   1.000
_cell.length_c   1.000
_cell.angle_alpha   90.00
_cell.angle_beta   90.00
_cell.angle_gamma   90.00
#
_symmetry.space_group_name_H-M   'P 1'
#
loop_
_entity.id
_entity.type
_entity.pdbx_description
1 polymer ?
#
loop_
_entity_poly.entity_id
_entity_poly.type
_entity_poly.pdbx_seq_one_letter_code
_entity_poly.pdbx_strand_id
1 'polypeptide(L)'
;HIQAKRYKQGSTVGREEIQKFVGALAVAQSNKGVFITTSSFTAGAKQYAADLNGVTNLVLIDGAELAEFIYDYGLGMQTEQQFELKKMDVDFWDQMQDEAV
;
A
#
# COMPACT_ATOMS: atom_id res chain seq x y z
N HIS A 1 10.73 -1.00 -12.82
CA HIS A 1 11.34 -2.16 -12.16
C HIS A 1 10.81 -2.31 -10.74
N ILE A 2 10.87 -3.52 -10.19
CA ILE A 2 10.43 -3.82 -8.82
C ILE A 2 11.56 -4.55 -8.09
N GLN A 3 11.82 -4.17 -6.85
CA GLN A 3 12.69 -4.92 -5.94
C GLN A 3 11.95 -5.15 -4.63
N ALA A 4 11.96 -6.40 -4.15
CA ALA A 4 11.36 -6.77 -2.87
C ALA A 4 12.41 -7.40 -1.94
N LYS A 5 12.46 -6.94 -0.69
CA LYS A 5 13.42 -7.41 0.32
C LYS A 5 12.70 -7.82 1.60
N ARG A 6 12.78 -9.10 1.95
CA ARG A 6 12.28 -9.61 3.23
C ARG A 6 13.32 -9.41 4.33
N TYR A 7 13.11 -8.42 5.18
CA TYR A 7 13.94 -8.18 6.37
C TYR A 7 13.15 -8.37 7.65
N LYS A 8 13.87 -8.70 8.73
CA LYS A 8 13.29 -8.79 10.06
C LYS A 8 12.85 -7.40 10.52
N GLN A 9 11.80 -7.34 11.33
CA GLN A 9 11.36 -6.10 11.96
C GLN A 9 12.52 -5.47 12.77
N GLY A 10 12.70 -4.15 12.64
CA GLY A 10 13.82 -3.41 13.21
C GLY A 10 15.11 -3.42 12.36
N SER A 11 15.22 -4.31 11.37
CA SER A 11 16.31 -4.25 10.38
C SER A 11 15.92 -3.29 9.27
N THR A 12 16.25 -2.02 9.48
CA THR A 12 15.80 -0.93 8.60
C THR A 12 16.63 -0.83 7.32
N VAL A 13 15.98 -0.46 6.22
CA VAL A 13 16.63 -0.25 4.92
C VAL A 13 17.27 1.14 4.89
N GLY A 14 18.60 1.14 4.73
CA GLY A 14 19.42 2.33 4.65
C GLY A 14 19.46 2.95 3.25
N ARG A 15 19.97 4.19 3.19
CA ARG A 15 20.18 4.94 1.94
C ARG A 15 21.01 4.16 0.91
N GLU A 16 22.02 3.41 1.36
CA GLU A 16 22.92 2.64 0.49
C GLU A 16 22.15 1.62 -0.38
N GLU A 17 21.19 0.90 0.19
CA GLU A 17 20.39 -0.07 -0.55
C GLU A 17 19.51 0.61 -1.61
N ILE A 18 18.95 1.77 -1.29
CA ILE A 18 18.16 2.56 -2.24
C ILE A 18 19.05 3.10 -3.37
N GLN A 19 20.25 3.58 -3.06
CA GLN A 19 21.22 4.03 -4.05
C GLN A 19 21.64 2.92 -5.01
N LYS A 20 21.91 1.71 -4.49
CA LYS A 20 22.22 0.54 -5.31
C LYS A 20 21.08 0.22 -6.28
N PHE A 21 19.83 0.27 -5.80
CA PHE A 21 18.67 0.05 -6.66
C PHE A 21 18.52 1.11 -7.75
N VAL A 22 18.70 2.39 -7.41
CA VAL A 22 18.64 3.50 -8.37
C VAL A 22 19.76 3.40 -9.41
N GLY A 23 20.96 2.99 -9.01
CA GLY A 23 22.05 2.70 -9.94
C GLY A 23 21.68 1.61 -10.94
N ALA A 24 21.05 0.52 -10.48
CA ALA A 24 20.56 -0.55 -11.35
C ALA A 24 19.43 -0.08 -12.29
N LEU A 25 18.53 0.80 -11.83
CA LEU A 25 17.49 1.42 -12.67
C LEU A 25 18.09 2.23 -13.83
N ALA A 26 19.13 3.01 -13.55
CA ALA A 26 19.81 3.82 -14.56
C ALA A 26 20.47 2.95 -15.65
N VAL A 27 21.13 1.85 -15.25
CA VAL A 27 21.70 0.87 -16.19
C VAL A 27 20.62 0.22 -17.05
N ALA A 28 19.46 -0.06 -16.47
CA ALA A 28 18.31 -0.61 -17.19
C ALA A 28 17.49 0.45 -17.98
N GLN A 29 18.00 1.68 -18.09
CA GLN A 29 17.34 2.81 -18.77
C GLN A 29 15.88 3.03 -18.35
N SER A 30 15.60 2.82 -17.06
CA SER A 30 14.25 2.94 -16.51
C SER A 30 14.19 4.06 -15.50
N ASN A 31 13.16 4.89 -15.63
CA ASN A 31 12.89 6.02 -14.76
C ASN A 31 11.82 5.71 -13.70
N LYS A 32 11.36 4.46 -13.58
CA LYS A 32 10.31 4.06 -12.63
C LYS A 32 10.74 2.83 -11.83
N GLY A 33 10.74 2.97 -10.50
CA GLY A 33 11.12 1.93 -9.57
C GLY A 33 10.14 1.81 -8.42
N VAL A 34 9.87 0.58 -7.98
CA VAL A 34 9.19 0.31 -6.71
C VAL A 34 10.13 -0.53 -5.85
N PHE A 35 10.44 -0.04 -4.64
CA PHE A 35 11.22 -0.78 -3.66
C PHE A 35 10.31 -1.17 -2.49
N ILE A 36 10.17 -2.47 -2.27
CA ILE A 36 9.28 -3.05 -1.26
C ILE A 36 10.13 -3.71 -0.18
N THR A 37 9.79 -3.51 1.09
CA THR A 37 10.38 -4.27 2.19
C THR A 37 9.34 -4.66 3.24
N THR A 38 9.55 -5.81 3.91
CA THR A 38 8.74 -6.21 5.08
C THR A 38 9.17 -5.52 6.39
N SER A 39 10.17 -4.65 6.33
CA SER A 39 10.65 -3.84 7.46
C SER A 39 10.35 -2.36 7.21
N SER A 40 11.14 -1.43 7.73
CA SER A 40 10.98 0.02 7.52
C SER A 40 12.20 0.65 6.85
N PHE A 41 12.03 1.85 6.29
CA PHE A 41 13.12 2.65 5.74
C PHE A 41 13.64 3.64 6.78
N THR A 42 14.96 3.85 6.77
CA THR A 42 15.58 4.96 7.52
C THR A 42 15.14 6.31 6.98
N ALA A 43 15.21 7.37 7.80
CA ALA A 43 14.92 8.73 7.36
C ALA A 43 15.81 9.15 6.17
N GLY A 44 17.09 8.79 6.20
CA GLY A 44 18.02 9.07 5.09
C GLY A 44 17.68 8.33 3.80
N ALA A 45 17.08 7.14 3.88
CA ALA A 45 16.58 6.42 2.70
C ALA A 45 15.34 7.11 2.11
N LYS A 46 14.38 7.50 2.95
CA LYS A 46 13.18 8.23 2.53
C LYS A 46 13.54 9.59 1.91
N GLN A 47 14.44 10.34 2.56
CA GLN A 47 14.93 11.63 2.05
C GLN A 47 15.61 11.46 0.69
N TYR A 48 16.52 10.48 0.56
CA TYR A 48 17.19 10.24 -0.71
C TYR A 48 16.20 9.90 -1.83
N ALA A 49 15.17 9.11 -1.56
CA ALA A 49 14.13 8.82 -2.55
C ALA A 49 13.35 10.08 -2.95
N ALA A 50 13.00 10.94 -1.99
CA ALA A 50 12.33 12.21 -2.26
C ALA A 50 13.22 13.19 -3.05
N ASP A 51 14.53 13.21 -2.80
CA ASP A 51 15.48 14.10 -3.51
C ASP A 51 15.66 13.72 -4.99
N LEU A 52 15.30 12.50 -5.38
CA LEU A 52 15.33 12.04 -6.78
C LEU A 52 14.18 12.59 -7.63
N ASN A 53 13.21 13.25 -6.99
CA ASN A 53 12.01 13.81 -7.64
C ASN A 53 12.41 14.63 -8.88
N GLY A 54 12.03 14.11 -10.06
CA GLY A 54 12.29 14.73 -11.37
C GLY A 54 13.19 13.92 -12.32
N VAL A 55 14.07 13.06 -11.80
CA VAL A 55 14.96 12.20 -12.63
C VAL A 55 14.48 10.75 -12.64
N THR A 56 14.10 10.22 -11.47
CA THR A 56 13.63 8.84 -11.30
C THR A 56 12.43 8.83 -10.36
N ASN A 57 11.30 8.33 -10.84
CA ASN A 57 10.10 8.11 -10.03
C ASN A 57 10.26 6.82 -9.22
N LEU A 58 10.74 6.97 -8.00
CA LEU A 58 10.95 5.88 -7.06
C LEU A 58 9.84 5.88 -5.99
N VAL A 59 9.10 4.77 -5.90
CA VAL A 59 8.13 4.52 -4.84
C VAL A 59 8.76 3.58 -3.82
N LEU A 60 8.67 3.94 -2.55
CA LEU A 60 9.04 3.08 -1.43
C LEU A 60 7.76 2.52 -0.82
N ILE A 61 7.72 1.23 -0.55
CA ILE A 61 6.62 0.56 0.16
C ILE A 61 7.23 -0.18 1.34
N ASP A 62 6.94 0.29 2.56
CA ASP A 62 7.41 -0.37 3.77
C ASP A 62 6.44 -1.44 4.27
N GLY A 63 6.80 -2.14 5.35
CA GLY A 63 6.03 -3.27 5.83
C GLY A 63 4.63 -2.90 6.33
N ALA A 64 4.43 -1.67 6.80
CA ALA A 64 3.12 -1.21 7.24
C ALA A 64 2.23 -0.88 6.03
N GLU A 65 2.75 -0.13 5.07
CA GLU A 65 2.06 0.17 3.81
C GLU A 65 1.74 -1.11 3.02
N LEU A 66 2.66 -2.07 3.01
CA LEU A 66 2.43 -3.37 2.38
C LEU A 66 1.28 -4.14 3.05
N ALA A 67 1.19 -4.10 4.40
CA ALA A 67 0.11 -4.76 5.13
C ALA A 67 -1.25 -4.09 4.88
N GLU A 68 -1.28 -2.76 4.79
CA GLU A 68 -2.47 -1.99 4.42
C GLU A 68 -2.94 -2.36 3.01
N PHE A 69 -2.03 -2.43 2.02
CA PHE A 69 -2.39 -2.90 0.68
C PHE A 69 -2.88 -4.35 0.65
N ILE A 70 -2.27 -5.24 1.44
CA ILE A 70 -2.76 -6.62 1.56
C ILE A 70 -4.20 -6.63 2.06
N TYR A 71 -4.51 -5.78 3.04
CA TYR A 71 -5.85 -5.63 3.59
C TYR A 71 -6.84 -5.05 2.59
N ASP A 72 -6.54 -3.88 2.04
CA ASP A 72 -7.44 -3.13 1.17
C ASP A 72 -7.77 -3.87 -0.12
N TYR A 73 -6.80 -4.62 -0.67
CA TYR A 73 -7.00 -5.41 -1.89
C TYR A 73 -7.38 -6.87 -1.61
N GLY A 74 -7.53 -7.27 -0.34
CA GLY A 74 -7.92 -8.63 0.05
C GLY A 74 -6.94 -9.73 -0.39
N LEU A 75 -5.65 -9.42 -0.51
CA LEU A 75 -4.66 -10.36 -1.05
C LEU A 75 -4.42 -11.51 -0.06
N GLY A 76 -4.91 -12.70 -0.39
CA GLY A 76 -4.78 -13.87 0.49
C GLY A 76 -5.59 -13.76 1.77
N MET A 77 -6.62 -12.90 1.77
CA MET A 77 -7.50 -12.70 2.91
C MET A 77 -8.87 -13.31 2.63
N GLN A 78 -9.54 -13.73 3.69
CA GLN A 78 -10.93 -14.16 3.66
C GLN A 78 -11.72 -13.30 4.64
N THR A 79 -12.94 -12.93 4.26
CA THR A 79 -13.85 -12.24 5.19
C THR A 79 -14.22 -13.23 6.28
N GLU A 80 -13.72 -12.99 7.50
CA GLU A 80 -14.07 -13.81 8.66
C GLU A 80 -15.47 -13.47 9.16
N GLN A 81 -15.81 -12.18 9.19
CA GLN A 81 -17.11 -11.70 9.67
C GLN A 81 -17.52 -10.42 8.94
N GLN A 82 -18.80 -10.34 8.58
CA GLN A 82 -19.42 -9.17 7.99
C GLN A 82 -20.58 -8.72 8.89
N PHE A 83 -20.61 -7.43 9.23
CA PHE A 83 -21.70 -6.84 9.99
C PHE A 83 -22.51 -5.92 9.09
N GLU A 84 -23.83 -6.10 9.07
CA GLU A 84 -24.76 -5.21 8.41
C GLU A 84 -25.52 -4.40 9.46
N LEU A 85 -25.37 -3.07 9.40
CA LEU A 85 -26.19 -2.16 10.17
C LEU A 85 -27.43 -1.81 9.34
N LYS A 86 -28.59 -2.37 9.71
CA LYS A 86 -29.86 -2.11 9.03
C LYS A 86 -30.59 -0.97 9.72
N LYS A 87 -31.09 -0.02 8.92
CA LYS A 87 -32.04 0.99 9.34
C LYS A 87 -33.41 0.66 8.74
N MET A 88 -34.47 0.94 9.47
CA MET A 88 -35.84 0.81 8.97
C MET A 88 -36.05 1.79 7.79
N ASP A 89 -36.55 1.26 6.68
CA ASP A 89 -36.97 2.05 5.52
C ASP A 89 -38.41 2.51 5.72
N VAL A 90 -38.57 3.72 6.23
CA VAL A 90 -39.89 4.26 6.59
C VAL A 90 -40.77 4.42 5.34
N ASP A 91 -40.20 4.87 4.22
CA ASP A 91 -40.95 5.13 2.98
C ASP A 91 -41.53 3.83 2.40
N PHE A 92 -40.77 2.72 2.45
CA PHE A 92 -41.27 1.39 2.07
C PHE A 92 -42.45 0.94 2.93
N TRP A 93 -42.38 1.14 4.25
CA TRP A 93 -43.42 0.69 5.17
C TRP A 93 -44.66 1.57 5.17
N ASP A 94 -44.52 2.87 4.93
CA ASP A 94 -45.65 3.80 4.82
C ASP A 94 -46.51 3.47 3.58
N GLN A 95 -45.89 3.12 2.45
CA GLN A 95 -46.61 2.73 1.22
C GLN A 95 -47.41 1.42 1.36
N MET A 96 -46.99 0.50 2.24
CA MET A 96 -47.73 -0.74 2.48
C MET A 96 -49.05 -0.55 3.24
N GLN A 97 -49.23 0.56 3.96
CA GLN A 97 -50.48 0.80 4.71
C GLN A 97 -51.65 1.20 3.79
N ASP A 98 -51.36 1.71 2.59
CA ASP A 98 -52.37 2.20 1.66
C ASP A 98 -53.05 1.10 0.81
N GLU A 99 -52.48 -0.13 0.76
CA GLU A 99 -53.05 -1.26 0.00
C GLU A 99 -54.02 -2.16 0.82
N ALA A 100 -54.24 -1.86 2.10
CA ALA A 100 -55.07 -2.67 3.00
C ALA A 100 -56.57 -2.27 3.02
N VAL A 101 -57.06 -1.53 2.03
CA VAL A 101 -58.47 -1.07 1.92
C VAL A 101 -59.29 -1.89 0.94
#